data_AF-A0A0G0T6L2-F1
#
_entry.id   AF-A0A0G0T6L2-F1
#
_cell.length_a   1.000
_cell.length_b   1.000
_cell.length_c   1.000
_cell.angle_alpha   90.00
_cell.angle_beta   90.00
_cell.angle_gamma   90.00
#
_symmetry.space_group_name_H-M   'P 1'
#
loop_
_entity.id
_entity.type
_entity.pdbx_description
1 polymer ?
#
loop_
_entity_poly.entity_id
_entity_poly.type
_entity_poly.pdbx_seq_one_letter_code
_entity_poly.pdbx_strand_id
1 'polypeptide(L)'
;MVGKKFLMLQGGQTLSRREAFFEAPHLEEWKQTAIKNIKRHGYVGLVATIRTYFRFANFLKNKYQETKNKIKEIHIKRQRNMHPEKKEVSSFLKMVSEYKNKIRKIKERVKEEENL
;
A
#
# COMPACT_ATOMS: atom_id res chain seq x y z
N MET A 1 -38.11 -38.88 -55.45
CA MET A 1 -37.06 -39.73 -54.84
C MET A 1 -36.48 -39.12 -53.55
N VAL A 2 -37.31 -38.66 -52.60
CA VAL A 2 -36.85 -38.00 -51.36
C VAL A 2 -37.17 -38.82 -50.08
N GLY A 3 -38.02 -39.85 -50.18
CA GLY A 3 -38.35 -40.71 -49.03
C GLY A 3 -37.33 -41.81 -48.69
N LYS A 4 -36.56 -42.30 -49.67
CA LYS A 4 -35.62 -43.42 -49.45
C LYS A 4 -34.38 -43.06 -48.63
N LYS A 5 -34.03 -41.77 -48.52
CA LYS A 5 -32.89 -41.32 -47.67
C LYS A 5 -33.24 -41.26 -46.18
N PHE A 6 -34.52 -41.15 -45.82
CA PHE A 6 -34.94 -41.09 -44.42
C PHE A 6 -35.00 -42.48 -43.77
N LEU A 7 -35.27 -43.53 -44.55
CA LEU A 7 -35.30 -44.91 -44.05
C LEU A 7 -33.92 -45.47 -43.68
N MET A 8 -32.84 -44.94 -44.28
CA MET A 8 -31.47 -45.30 -43.88
C MET A 8 -31.05 -44.68 -42.53
N LEU A 9 -31.73 -43.63 -42.07
CA LEU A 9 -31.50 -43.05 -40.73
C LEU A 9 -32.18 -43.85 -39.61
N GLN A 10 -33.23 -44.64 -39.94
CA GLN A 10 -33.94 -45.48 -38.97
C GLN A 10 -33.39 -46.91 -38.86
N GLY A 11 -32.57 -47.37 -39.82
CA GLY A 11 -32.31 -48.80 -40.05
C GLY A 11 -30.92 -49.35 -39.69
N GLY A 12 -30.07 -48.65 -38.94
CA GLY A 12 -28.84 -49.28 -38.41
C GLY A 12 -27.55 -48.53 -38.70
N GLN A 13 -27.44 -47.33 -38.14
CA GLN A 13 -26.14 -46.71 -37.84
C GLN A 13 -26.36 -45.66 -36.74
N THR A 14 -26.91 -46.08 -35.60
CA THR A 14 -26.60 -45.36 -34.36
C THR A 14 -25.15 -45.68 -34.06
N LEU A 15 -24.32 -44.78 -34.60
CA LEU A 15 -22.92 -44.54 -34.28
C LEU A 15 -22.53 -45.36 -33.06
N SER A 16 -21.72 -46.38 -33.33
CA SER A 16 -20.93 -47.11 -32.34
C SER A 16 -20.65 -46.15 -31.20
N ARG A 17 -21.44 -46.27 -30.13
CA ARG A 17 -21.12 -45.72 -28.83
C ARG A 17 -19.91 -46.55 -28.45
N ARG A 18 -18.75 -46.19 -29.02
CA ARG A 18 -17.53 -46.13 -28.25
C ARG A 18 -17.97 -45.31 -27.07
N GLU A 19 -18.42 -46.02 -26.03
CA GLU A 19 -18.04 -45.70 -24.69
C GLU A 19 -16.58 -45.34 -24.82
N ALA A 20 -16.35 -44.04 -24.99
CA ALA A 20 -15.06 -43.49 -24.81
C ALA A 20 -14.87 -43.63 -23.31
N PHE A 21 -14.53 -44.85 -22.89
CA PHE A 21 -13.62 -45.11 -21.81
C PHE A 21 -12.33 -44.38 -22.18
N PHE A 22 -12.38 -43.05 -22.20
CA PHE A 22 -11.30 -42.27 -21.64
C PHE A 22 -11.41 -42.47 -20.13
N GLU A 23 -11.26 -43.73 -19.67
CA GLU A 23 -10.38 -43.96 -18.54
C GLU A 23 -9.09 -43.33 -19.01
N ALA A 24 -8.89 -42.09 -18.59
CA ALA A 24 -7.62 -41.41 -18.71
C ALA A 24 -6.92 -41.78 -17.40
N PRO A 25 -6.31 -42.97 -17.29
CA PRO A 25 -5.65 -43.40 -16.05
C PRO A 25 -4.63 -42.36 -15.59
N HIS A 26 -4.04 -41.65 -16.55
CA HIS A 26 -3.20 -40.49 -16.34
C HIS A 26 -3.90 -39.41 -15.48
N LEU A 27 -5.14 -39.00 -15.78
CA LEU A 27 -5.86 -38.00 -14.99
C LEU A 27 -6.14 -38.46 -13.56
N GLU A 28 -6.43 -39.75 -13.36
CA GLU A 28 -6.57 -40.34 -12.03
C GLU A 28 -5.25 -40.41 -11.26
N GLU A 29 -4.15 -40.75 -11.94
CA GLU A 29 -2.80 -40.72 -11.37
C GLU A 29 -2.39 -39.30 -10.95
N TRP A 30 -2.67 -38.29 -11.79
CA TRP A 30 -2.45 -36.88 -11.48
C TRP A 30 -3.28 -36.45 -10.26
N LYS A 31 -4.55 -36.86 -10.19
CA LYS A 31 -5.44 -36.56 -9.07
C LYS A 31 -4.96 -37.21 -7.76
N GLN A 32 -4.56 -38.47 -7.80
CA GLN A 32 -4.04 -39.17 -6.61
C GLN A 32 -2.71 -38.57 -6.14
N THR A 33 -1.82 -38.22 -7.08
CA THR A 33 -0.55 -37.56 -6.78
C THR A 33 -0.77 -36.17 -6.19
N ALA A 34 -1.71 -35.40 -6.74
CA ALA A 34 -2.10 -34.10 -6.21
C ALA A 34 -2.69 -34.23 -4.79
N ILE A 35 -3.61 -35.17 -4.55
CA ILE A 35 -4.19 -35.41 -3.22
C ILE A 35 -3.13 -35.85 -2.21
N LYS A 36 -2.18 -36.72 -2.62
CA LYS A 36 -1.08 -37.17 -1.77
C LYS A 36 -0.15 -36.00 -1.39
N ASN A 37 0.15 -35.13 -2.35
CA ASN A 37 0.98 -33.94 -2.12
C ASN A 37 0.26 -32.89 -1.27
N ILE A 38 -1.04 -32.68 -1.47
CA ILE A 38 -1.88 -31.80 -0.64
C ILE A 38 -1.96 -32.32 0.79
N LYS A 39 -2.14 -33.63 1.00
CA LYS A 39 -2.13 -34.21 2.35
C LYS A 39 -0.75 -34.06 3.02
N ARG A 40 0.33 -34.21 2.26
CA ARG A 40 1.70 -34.06 2.76
C ARG A 40 2.06 -32.62 3.12
N HIS A 41 1.55 -31.65 2.36
CA HIS A 41 1.83 -30.22 2.56
C HIS A 41 0.71 -29.45 3.26
N GLY A 42 -0.42 -30.08 3.56
CA GLY A 42 -1.58 -29.43 4.18
C GLY A 42 -1.27 -28.85 5.55
N TYR A 43 -0.56 -29.60 6.40
CA TYR A 43 -0.11 -29.10 7.71
C TYR A 43 0.91 -27.96 7.58
N VAL A 44 1.84 -28.06 6.62
CA VAL A 44 2.83 -27.00 6.35
C VAL A 44 2.12 -25.73 5.87
N GLY A 45 1.15 -25.88 4.98
CA GLY A 45 0.30 -24.79 4.49
C GLY A 45 -0.50 -24.13 5.62
N LEU A 46 -1.12 -24.93 6.50
CA LEU A 46 -1.87 -24.42 7.65
C LEU A 46 -0.97 -23.64 8.63
N VAL A 47 0.19 -24.18 8.97
CA VAL A 47 1.14 -23.50 9.86
C VAL A 47 1.67 -22.23 9.18
N ALA A 48 1.93 -22.27 7.88
CA ALA A 48 2.36 -21.11 7.11
C ALA A 48 1.29 -20.01 7.06
N THR A 49 0.02 -20.34 6.86
CA THR A 49 -1.08 -19.35 6.84
C THR A 49 -1.27 -18.73 8.22
N ILE A 50 -1.26 -19.53 9.29
CA ILE A 50 -1.33 -19.04 10.67
C ILE A 50 -0.14 -18.12 10.97
N ARG A 51 1.09 -18.55 10.66
CA ARG A 51 2.30 -17.75 10.89
C ARG A 51 2.27 -16.44 10.11
N THR A 52 1.80 -16.48 8.88
CA THR A 52 1.68 -15.32 8.02
C THR A 52 0.62 -14.35 8.56
N TYR A 53 -0.53 -14.86 9.02
CA TYR A 53 -1.58 -14.07 9.68
C TYR A 53 -1.04 -13.32 10.91
N PHE A 54 -0.36 -14.01 11.82
CA PHE A 54 0.24 -13.38 13.01
C PHE A 54 1.30 -12.33 12.63
N ARG A 55 2.13 -12.61 11.61
CA ARG A 55 3.13 -11.66 11.12
C ARG A 55 2.47 -10.40 10.55
N PHE A 56 1.41 -10.55 9.75
CA PHE A 56 0.66 -9.42 9.21
C PHE A 56 -0.05 -8.63 10.29
N ALA A 57 -0.68 -9.28 11.27
CA ALA A 57 -1.33 -8.61 12.39
C ALA A 57 -0.33 -7.76 13.21
N ASN A 58 0.85 -8.32 13.49
CA ASN A 58 1.91 -7.59 14.18
C ASN A 58 2.46 -6.43 13.34
N PHE A 59 2.64 -6.63 12.04
CA PHE A 59 3.06 -5.56 11.13
C PHE A 59 2.04 -4.41 11.08
N LEU A 60 0.75 -4.73 11.00
CA LEU A 60 -0.34 -3.74 11.01
C LEU A 60 -0.35 -2.95 12.32
N LYS A 61 -0.20 -3.63 13.47
CA LYS A 61 -0.14 -2.99 14.79
C LYS A 61 1.03 -1.99 14.88
N ASN A 62 2.20 -2.40 14.39
CA ASN A 62 3.39 -1.54 14.37
C ASN A 62 3.20 -0.35 13.44
N LYS A 63 2.67 -0.56 12.23
CA LYS A 63 2.40 0.52 11.26
C LYS A 63 1.34 1.50 11.77
N TYR A 64 0.32 1.01 12.46
CA TYR A 64 -0.70 1.84 13.09
C TYR A 64 -0.08 2.74 14.16
N GLN A 65 0.74 2.19 15.07
CA GLN A 65 1.43 2.99 16.09
C GLN A 65 2.39 4.02 15.47
N GLU A 66 3.16 3.62 14.45
CA GLU A 66 4.07 4.51 13.71
C GLU A 66 3.30 5.68 13.08
N THR A 67 2.17 5.39 12.43
CA THR A 67 1.33 6.39 11.77
C THR A 67 0.66 7.32 12.79
N LYS A 68 0.15 6.76 13.89
CA LYS A 68 -0.41 7.55 15.00
C LYS A 68 0.62 8.51 15.59
N ASN A 69 1.86 8.07 15.75
CA ASN A 69 2.95 8.90 16.24
C ASN A 69 3.32 9.99 15.24
N LYS A 70 3.42 9.67 13.95
CA LYS A 70 3.66 10.67 12.89
C LYS A 70 2.56 11.74 12.85
N ILE A 71 1.30 11.35 12.97
CA ILE A 71 0.17 12.31 13.01
C ILE A 71 0.28 13.21 14.25
N LYS A 72 0.59 12.63 15.42
CA LYS A 72 0.82 13.41 16.65
C LYS A 72 1.97 14.39 16.50
N GLU A 73 3.11 13.97 15.93
CA GLU A 73 4.25 14.84 15.68
C GLU A 73 3.92 15.98 14.73
N ILE A 74 3.17 15.70 13.65
CA ILE A 74 2.71 16.73 12.71
C ILE A 74 1.78 17.71 13.42
N HIS A 75 0.87 17.22 14.27
CA HIS A 75 -0.03 18.09 15.03
C HIS A 75 0.73 18.97 16.03
N ILE A 76 1.70 18.41 16.76
CA ILE A 76 2.57 19.16 17.69
C ILE A 76 3.40 20.19 16.94
N LYS A 77 4.02 19.83 15.80
CA LYS A 77 4.76 20.78 14.95
C LYS A 77 3.86 21.90 14.44
N ARG A 78 2.62 21.58 14.05
CA ARG A 78 1.65 22.58 13.59
C ARG A 78 1.23 23.51 14.73
N GLN A 79 1.00 23.00 15.94
CA GLN A 79 0.73 23.83 17.12
C GLN A 79 1.92 24.75 17.47
N ARG A 80 3.17 24.26 17.42
CA ARG A 80 4.38 25.08 17.60
C ARG A 80 4.58 26.15 16.52
N ASN A 81 4.04 25.94 15.32
CA ASN A 81 4.08 26.95 14.25
C ASN A 81 2.88 27.93 14.32
N MET A 82 1.76 27.51 14.92
CA MET A 82 0.53 28.31 15.03
C MET A 82 0.55 29.23 16.26
N HIS A 83 1.20 28.80 17.34
CA HIS A 83 1.81 29.70 18.32
C HIS A 83 3.27 29.82 17.93
N PRO A 84 3.67 30.80 17.10
CA PRO A 84 5.03 31.27 17.24
C PRO A 84 5.13 31.66 18.70
N GLU A 85 5.85 30.89 19.52
CA GLU A 85 6.50 31.46 20.69
C GLU A 85 7.05 32.76 20.14
N LYS A 86 6.46 33.88 20.58
CA LYS A 86 7.01 35.20 20.32
C LYS A 86 8.42 35.02 20.79
N LYS A 87 9.36 34.82 19.87
CA LYS A 87 10.78 34.73 20.16
C LYS A 87 10.99 36.05 20.86
N GLU A 88 11.03 36.01 22.19
CA GLU A 88 11.27 37.20 23.00
C GLU A 88 12.69 37.56 22.61
N VAL A 89 12.78 38.42 21.60
CA VAL A 89 14.04 38.94 21.11
C VAL A 89 14.64 39.55 22.36
N SER A 90 15.76 38.97 22.82
CA SER A 90 16.45 39.42 24.03
C SER A 90 16.41 40.93 24.08
N SER A 91 16.00 41.52 25.20
CA SER A 91 15.85 42.97 25.36
C SER A 91 17.07 43.74 24.84
N PHE A 92 18.25 43.11 24.92
CA PHE A 92 19.50 43.54 24.31
C PHE A 92 19.43 43.68 22.78
N LEU A 93 19.01 42.64 22.04
CA LEU A 93 18.87 42.67 20.58
C LEU A 93 17.86 43.73 20.13
N LYS A 94 16.78 43.91 20.90
CA LYS A 94 15.80 44.97 20.63
C LYS A 94 16.47 46.35 20.74
N MET A 95 17.17 46.59 21.84
CA MET A 95 17.94 47.82 22.08
C MET A 95 18.99 48.07 20.98
N VAL A 96 19.74 47.04 20.57
CA VAL A 96 20.72 47.13 19.49
C VAL A 96 20.06 47.50 18.16
N SER A 97 18.90 46.90 17.84
CA SER A 97 18.16 47.22 16.60
C SER A 97 17.66 48.66 16.58
N GLU A 98 17.15 49.15 17.71
CA GLU A 98 16.70 50.54 17.88
C GLU A 98 17.86 51.52 17.72
N TYR A 99 19.01 51.21 18.33
CA TYR A 99 20.21 52.03 18.21
C TYR A 99 20.73 52.08 16.77
N LYS A 100 20.78 50.93 16.08
CA LYS A 100 21.16 50.85 14.67
C LYS A 100 20.25 51.69 13.77
N ASN A 101 18.94 51.65 14.02
CA ASN A 101 17.97 52.47 13.28
C ASN A 101 18.16 53.97 13.55
N LYS A 102 18.46 54.37 14.79
CA LYS A 102 18.79 55.76 15.12
C LYS A 102 20.03 56.24 14.39
N ILE A 103 21.11 55.46 14.40
CA ILE A 103 22.34 55.78 13.65
C ILE A 103 22.04 55.94 12.16
N ARG A 104 21.24 55.04 11.58
CA ARG A 104 20.88 55.10 10.15
C ARG A 104 20.16 56.41 9.81
N LYS A 105 19.18 56.82 10.64
CA LYS A 105 18.46 58.09 10.45
C LYS A 105 19.37 59.31 10.56
N ILE A 106 20.31 59.29 11.50
CA ILE A 106 21.30 60.37 11.64
C ILE A 106 22.18 60.43 10.38
N LYS A 107 22.66 59.27 9.91
CA LYS A 107 23.45 59.18 8.69
C LYS A 107 22.68 59.67 7.45
N GLU A 108 21.40 59.31 7.34
CA GLU A 108 20.52 59.79 6.26
C GLU A 108 20.39 61.32 6.30
N ARG A 109 20.14 61.91 7.48
CA ARG A 109 20.07 63.38 7.63
C ARG A 109 21.37 64.10 7.31
N VAL A 110 22.50 63.59 7.80
CA VAL A 110 23.82 64.16 7.50
C VAL A 110 24.09 64.11 6.00
N LYS A 111 23.73 63.00 5.34
CA LYS A 111 23.87 62.88 3.89
C LYS A 111 22.99 63.90 3.13
N GLU A 112 21.77 64.12 3.59
CA GLU A 112 20.86 65.15 3.04
C GLU A 112 21.39 66.58 3.26
N GLU A 113 21.97 66.87 4.43
CA GLU A 113 22.57 68.17 4.76
C GLU A 113 23.86 68.45 3.97
N GLU A 114 24.66 67.42 3.71
CA GLU A 114 25.92 67.52 2.96
C GLU A 114 25.73 67.47 1.42
N ASN A 115 24.50 67.35 0.91
CA ASN A 115 24.18 67.24 -0.53
C ASN A 115 25.06 66.19 -1.27
N LEU A 116 25.28 65.03 -0.65
CA LEU A 116 25.96 63.86 -1.24
C LEU A 116 24.98 62.77 -1.72
#